data_AF-A0AAD8BNZ3-F1
#
_entry.id   AF-A0AAD8BNZ3-F1
#
_cell.length_a   1.000
_cell.length_b   1.000
_cell.length_c   1.000
_cell.angle_alpha   90.00
_cell.angle_beta   90.00
_cell.angle_gamma   90.00
#
_symmetry.space_group_name_H-M   'P 1'
#
loop_
_entity.id
_entity.type
_entity.pdbx_description
1 polymer ?
#
loop_
_entity_poly.entity_id
_entity_poly.type
_entity_poly.pdbx_seq_one_letter_code
_entity_poly.pdbx_strand_id
1 'polypeptide(L)'
;MEKHIQQTNDRLQCIKQHLNNPSGFQSAARELLEWCSDQRAFQLQFEDSLMGCLTVVYKVASQPGYDFDLGYRLLAVCTSHKDLFSPKSA
;
A
#
# COMPACT_ATOMS: atom_id res chain seq x y z
N MET A 1 -6.32 12.45 18.71
CA MET A 1 -5.29 11.56 18.11
C MET A 1 -5.94 10.47 17.27
N GLU A 2 -6.95 9.75 17.80
CA GLU A 2 -7.72 8.71 17.06
C GLU A 2 -8.38 9.18 15.74
N LYS A 3 -8.86 10.42 15.66
CA LYS A 3 -9.46 10.95 14.42
C LYS A 3 -8.50 10.96 13.23
N HIS A 4 -7.20 11.20 13.45
CA HIS A 4 -6.20 11.18 12.38
C HIS A 4 -5.88 9.76 11.93
N ILE A 5 -5.86 8.81 12.88
CA ILE A 5 -5.63 7.39 12.58
C ILE A 5 -6.75 6.84 11.70
N GLN A 6 -8.01 7.16 12.04
CA GLN A 6 -9.16 6.76 11.23
C GLN A 6 -9.09 7.38 9.83
N GLN A 7 -8.81 8.68 9.72
CA GLN A 7 -8.68 9.35 8.41
C GLN A 7 -7.59 8.72 7.54
N THR A 8 -6.45 8.36 8.12
CA THR A 8 -5.38 7.67 7.39
C THR A 8 -5.84 6.29 6.92
N ASN A 9 -6.51 5.52 7.78
CA ASN A 9 -7.06 4.22 7.39
C ASN A 9 -8.12 4.35 6.29
N ASP A 10 -9.03 5.31 6.38
CA ASP A 10 -10.03 5.58 5.34
C ASP A 10 -9.36 5.94 4.00
N ARG A 11 -8.27 6.71 4.05
CA ARG A 11 -7.47 7.04 2.86
C ARG A 11 -6.81 5.79 2.27
N LEU A 12 -6.23 4.92 3.09
CA LEU A 12 -5.66 3.65 2.63
C LEU A 12 -6.72 2.74 2.00
N GLN A 13 -7.94 2.68 2.55
CA GLN A 13 -9.04 1.94 1.92
C GLN A 13 -9.45 2.55 0.57
N CYS A 14 -9.44 3.88 0.45
CA CYS A 14 -9.67 4.55 -0.83
C CYS A 14 -8.57 4.22 -1.85
N ILE A 15 -7.29 4.28 -1.45
CA ILE A 15 -6.14 3.87 -2.26
C ILE A 15 -6.32 2.43 -2.74
N LYS A 16 -6.66 1.50 -1.83
CA LYS A 16 -6.92 0.09 -2.16
C LYS A 16 -7.97 -0.10 -3.25
N GLN A 17 -9.07 0.67 -3.21
CA GLN A 17 -10.10 0.60 -4.26
C GLN A 17 -9.56 1.06 -5.62
N HIS A 18 -8.77 2.14 -5.64
CA HIS A 18 -8.16 2.65 -6.87
C HIS A 18 -7.04 1.74 -7.41
N LEU A 19 -6.30 1.06 -6.53
CA LEU A 19 -5.32 0.04 -6.92
C LEU A 19 -5.97 -1.14 -7.65
N ASN A 20 -7.26 -1.40 -7.42
CA ASN A 20 -7.98 -2.47 -8.12
C ASN A 20 -8.58 -2.03 -9.48
N ASN A 21 -8.26 -0.82 -9.95
CA ASN A 21 -8.71 -0.28 -11.22
C ASN A 21 -7.50 0.19 -12.06
N PRO A 22 -7.30 -0.30 -13.29
CA PRO A 22 -6.15 0.08 -14.12
C PRO A 22 -5.98 1.59 -14.27
N SER A 23 -7.09 2.32 -14.48
CA SER A 23 -7.07 3.77 -14.66
C SER A 23 -6.66 4.55 -13.40
N GLY A 24 -6.91 3.96 -12.22
CA GLY A 24 -6.57 4.55 -10.91
C GLY A 24 -5.27 4.01 -10.31
N PHE A 25 -4.72 2.93 -10.86
CA PHE A 25 -3.58 2.23 -10.28
C PHE A 25 -2.34 3.11 -10.19
N GLN A 26 -2.00 3.81 -11.26
CA GLN A 26 -0.75 4.58 -11.33
C GLN A 26 -0.71 5.69 -10.27
N SER A 27 -1.81 6.44 -10.09
CA SER A 27 -1.90 7.49 -9.07
C SER A 27 -1.91 6.90 -7.66
N ALA A 28 -2.72 5.87 -7.43
CA ALA A 28 -2.84 5.23 -6.12
C ALA A 28 -1.54 4.55 -5.66
N ALA A 29 -0.83 3.87 -6.57
CA ALA A 29 0.45 3.23 -6.26
C ALA A 29 1.56 4.24 -5.98
N ARG A 30 1.59 5.39 -6.68
CA ARG A 30 2.53 6.49 -6.37
C ARG A 30 2.25 7.10 -5.00
N GLU A 31 0.99 7.39 -4.70
CA GLU A 31 0.60 7.93 -3.40
C GLU A 31 1.00 6.96 -2.28
N LEU A 32 0.75 5.65 -2.48
CA LEU A 32 1.14 4.63 -1.51
C LEU A 32 2.66 4.49 -1.38
N LEU A 33 3.41 4.65 -2.48
CA LEU A 33 4.87 4.63 -2.47
C LEU A 33 5.45 5.81 -1.69
N GLU A 34 4.92 7.03 -1.90
CA GLU A 34 5.27 8.21 -1.13
C GLU A 34 4.95 8.01 0.35
N TRP A 35 3.80 7.42 0.65
CA TRP A 35 3.42 7.11 2.02
C TRP A 35 4.37 6.09 2.68
N CYS A 36 4.75 5.03 1.96
CA CYS A 36 5.69 4.00 2.42
C CYS A 36 7.15 4.49 2.51
N SER A 37 7.47 5.68 2.00
CA SER A 37 8.78 6.31 2.20
C SER A 37 8.98 6.82 3.63
N ASP A 38 7.89 7.01 4.39
CA ASP A 38 7.93 7.37 5.80
C ASP A 38 7.83 6.12 6.68
N GLN A 39 8.82 5.89 7.56
CA GLN A 39 8.82 4.75 8.48
C GLN A 39 7.60 4.72 9.41
N ARG A 40 6.95 5.87 9.66
CA ARG A 40 5.72 5.96 10.47
C ARG A 40 4.52 5.31 9.78
N ALA A 41 4.59 5.02 8.48
CA ALA A 41 3.57 4.27 7.77
C ALA A 41 3.45 2.82 8.25
N PHE A 42 4.52 2.25 8.80
CA PHE A 42 4.62 0.85 9.23
C PHE A 42 4.19 0.64 10.69
N GLN A 43 3.26 1.46 11.19
CA GLN A 43 2.71 1.30 12.53
C GLN A 43 1.58 0.27 12.54
N LEU A 44 1.46 -0.48 13.63
CA LEU A 44 0.46 -1.54 13.82
C LEU A 44 -0.99 -1.09 13.47
N GLN A 45 -1.32 0.15 13.79
CA GLN A 45 -2.65 0.74 13.55
C GLN A 45 -3.03 0.93 12.07
N PHE A 46 -2.04 0.90 11.17
CA PHE A 46 -2.24 0.99 9.72
C PHE A 46 -1.92 -0.31 8.99
N GLU A 47 -1.33 -1.28 9.71
CA GLU A 47 -0.77 -2.50 9.13
C GLU A 47 -1.81 -3.28 8.32
N ASP A 48 -3.02 -3.49 8.86
CA ASP A 48 -4.08 -4.21 8.17
C ASP A 48 -4.50 -3.55 6.85
N SER A 49 -4.70 -2.22 6.87
CA SER A 49 -5.04 -1.44 5.68
C SER A 49 -3.90 -1.45 4.64
N LEU A 50 -2.65 -1.31 5.09
CA LEU A 50 -1.47 -1.34 4.23
C LEU A 50 -1.30 -2.72 3.58
N MET A 51 -1.38 -3.80 4.36
CA MET A 51 -1.33 -5.18 3.85
C MET A 51 -2.46 -5.46 2.86
N GLY A 52 -3.65 -4.89 3.10
CA GLY A 52 -4.76 -4.92 2.15
C GLY A 52 -4.41 -4.27 0.81
N CYS A 53 -3.70 -3.14 0.80
CA CYS A 53 -3.23 -2.48 -0.42
C CYS A 53 -2.17 -3.32 -1.14
N LEU A 54 -1.14 -3.80 -0.41
CA LEU A 54 -0.05 -4.60 -0.98
C LEU A 54 -0.55 -5.91 -1.59
N THR A 55 -1.55 -6.53 -0.96
CA THR A 55 -2.21 -7.73 -1.49
C THR A 55 -2.90 -7.47 -2.83
N VAL A 56 -3.54 -6.31 -3.00
CA VAL A 56 -4.15 -5.92 -4.28
C VAL A 56 -3.05 -5.72 -5.33
N VAL A 57 -2.01 -4.94 -5.01
CA VAL A 57 -0.88 -4.69 -5.91
C VAL A 57 -0.26 -6.01 -6.39
N TYR A 58 0.02 -6.94 -5.48
CA TYR A 58 0.56 -8.26 -5.80
C TYR A 58 -0.31 -9.04 -6.79
N LYS A 59 -1.65 -8.92 -6.69
CA LYS A 59 -2.60 -9.63 -7.56
C LYS A 59 -2.81 -8.97 -8.93
N VAL A 60 -2.73 -7.65 -9.00
CA VAL A 60 -3.13 -6.89 -10.21
C VAL A 60 -1.95 -6.36 -11.01
N ALA A 61 -0.77 -6.15 -10.40
CA ALA A 61 0.36 -5.51 -11.08
C ALA A 61 0.84 -6.28 -12.32
N SER A 62 0.68 -7.61 -12.36
CA SER A 62 1.04 -8.44 -13.52
C SER A 62 -0.07 -8.55 -14.59
N GLN A 63 -1.21 -7.90 -14.39
CA GLN A 63 -2.33 -7.94 -15.32
C GLN A 63 -2.20 -6.86 -16.42
N PRO A 64 -2.77 -7.08 -17.61
CA PRO A 64 -2.77 -6.08 -18.67
C PRO A 64 -3.42 -4.76 -18.23
N GLY A 65 -2.80 -3.63 -18.61
CA GLY A 65 -3.29 -2.29 -18.26
C GLY A 65 -2.78 -1.76 -16.91
N TYR A 66 -2.07 -2.58 -16.13
CA TYR A 66 -1.40 -2.14 -14.89
C TYR A 66 0.09 -1.88 -15.13
N ASP A 67 0.65 -0.97 -14.32
CA ASP A 67 2.08 -0.67 -14.34
C ASP A 67 2.83 -1.67 -13.45
N PHE A 68 3.29 -2.76 -14.07
CA PHE A 68 4.00 -3.84 -13.38
C PHE A 68 5.24 -3.34 -12.63
N ASP A 69 6.01 -2.45 -13.25
CA ASP A 69 7.27 -1.96 -12.71
C ASP A 69 7.04 -1.04 -11.48
N LEU A 70 6.01 -0.20 -11.53
CA LEU A 70 5.57 0.58 -10.37
C LEU A 70 5.07 -0.32 -9.23
N GLY A 71 4.26 -1.33 -9.54
CA GLY A 71 3.77 -2.30 -8.55
C GLY A 71 4.92 -3.07 -7.89
N TYR A 72 5.89 -3.52 -8.67
CA TYR A 72 7.08 -4.21 -8.18
C TYR A 72 7.94 -3.32 -7.28
N ARG A 73 8.18 -2.05 -7.67
CA ARG A 73 8.91 -1.08 -6.85
C ARG A 73 8.23 -0.83 -5.51
N LEU A 74 6.91 -0.69 -5.49
CA LEU A 74 6.15 -0.52 -4.26
C LEU A 74 6.30 -1.73 -3.32
N LEU A 75 6.15 -2.95 -3.85
CA LEU A 75 6.34 -4.16 -3.06
C LEU A 75 7.77 -4.25 -2.51
N ALA A 76 8.79 -3.94 -3.32
CA ALA A 76 10.18 -3.94 -2.90
C ALA A 76 10.47 -2.96 -1.75
N VAL A 77 9.91 -1.74 -1.79
CA VAL A 77 10.04 -0.76 -0.70
C VAL A 77 9.41 -1.31 0.58
N CYS A 78 8.20 -1.86 0.51
CA CYS A 78 7.55 -2.44 1.69
C CYS A 78 8.32 -3.65 2.23
N THR A 79 8.87 -4.50 1.36
CA THR A 79 9.71 -5.63 1.78
C THR A 79 11.01 -5.17 2.45
N SER A 80 11.60 -4.05 2.03
CA SER A 80 12.77 -3.48 2.71
C SER A 80 12.49 -3.02 4.14
N HIS A 81 11.21 -2.77 4.46
CA HIS A 81 10.73 -2.42 5.80
C HIS A 81 9.98 -3.57 6.47
N LYS A 82 10.11 -4.81 5.97
CA LYS A 82 9.41 -5.99 6.51
C LYS A 82 9.60 -6.17 8.01
N ASP A 83 10.75 -5.77 8.56
CA ASP A 83 11.07 -5.93 9.98
C ASP A 83 10.30 -4.95 10.89
N LEU A 84 9.62 -3.94 10.30
CA LEU A 84 8.70 -3.04 11.01
C LEU A 84 7.27 -3.60 11.08
N PHE A 85 6.93 -4.60 10.28
CA PHE A 85 5.64 -5.28 10.32
C PHE A 85 5.60 -6.31 11.45
N SER A 86 4.40 -6.65 11.91
CA SER A 86 4.24 -7.81 12.80
C SER A 86 4.73 -9.11 12.12
N PRO A 87 5.17 -10.13 12.89
CA PRO A 87 5.64 -11.40 12.33
C PRO A 87 4.63 -12.15 11.43
N LYS A 88 3.35 -11.78 11.51
CA LYS A 88 2.30 -12.32 10.65
C LYS A 88 2.33 -11.71 9.24
N SER A 89 2.77 -10.46 9.13
CA SER A 89 2.73 -9.64 7.92
C SER A 89 4.10 -9.50 7.25
N ALA A 90 5.19 -9.73 7.99
CA ALA A 90 6.58 -9.76 7.52
C ALA A 90 6.93 -11.04 6.74
#